data_AF-A0A7S1F4A8-F1
#
_entry.id   AF-A0A7S1F4A8-F1
#
_cell.length_a   1.000
_cell.length_b   1.000
_cell.length_c   1.000
_cell.angle_alpha   90.00
_cell.angle_beta   90.00
_cell.angle_gamma   90.00
#
_symmetry.space_group_name_H-M   'P 1'
#
loop_
_entity.id
_entity.type
_entity.pdbx_description
1 polymer ?
#
loop_
_entity_poly.entity_id
_entity_poly.type
_entity_poly.pdbx_seq_one_letter_code
_entity_poly.pdbx_strand_id
1 'polypeptide(L)'
;ISVWSDLPEVVSPPFLAFLSGLLDMLDPGKWLDASVPLKGKSACERFASCCAWLVHDVAAPPPGVALHLHGVHPQCSDGKPRPVVTRFPTGGLPHSHVPLQVLLMRLGVGELLLLFQQVLLEQRVVLRSSSALVLTACCEALVILLFPLVWQHGYETALSKSSDLTADRSRTWIAGRQRMVVDIGKGALTCLDGGDLDVDGQPRLYSSFDLDVGEVDLAPNASRLPDLPPQVK
;
A
#
# COMPACT_ATOMS: atom_id res chain seq x y z
N ILE A 1 -24.24 -5.27 -3.68
CA ILE A 1 -22.98 -5.47 -4.43
C ILE A 1 -22.59 -4.12 -4.99
N SER A 2 -21.85 -3.33 -4.22
CA SER A 2 -21.22 -2.12 -4.71
C SER A 2 -20.05 -2.54 -5.60
N VAL A 3 -20.08 -2.06 -6.84
CA VAL A 3 -19.04 -2.31 -7.84
C VAL A 3 -17.79 -1.58 -7.37
N TRP A 4 -16.65 -2.27 -7.37
CA TRP A 4 -15.38 -1.72 -6.90
C TRP A 4 -14.82 -0.59 -7.77
N SER A 5 -15.54 -0.18 -8.82
CA SER A 5 -15.31 1.07 -9.58
C SER A 5 -15.57 2.33 -8.75
N ASP A 6 -16.22 2.22 -7.59
CA ASP A 6 -16.61 3.36 -6.75
C ASP A 6 -15.61 3.68 -5.63
N LEU A 7 -14.49 2.95 -5.54
CA LEU A 7 -13.37 3.42 -4.74
C LEU A 7 -12.71 4.56 -5.51
N PRO A 8 -12.78 5.82 -5.02
CA PRO A 8 -12.09 6.91 -5.69
C PRO A 8 -10.63 6.49 -5.80
N GLU A 9 -10.07 6.54 -7.02
CA GLU A 9 -8.62 6.56 -7.20
C GLU A 9 -8.04 7.42 -6.09
N VAL A 10 -7.05 6.88 -5.37
CA VAL A 10 -6.54 7.32 -4.06
C VAL A 10 -5.89 8.70 -4.16
N VAL A 11 -6.70 9.70 -4.50
CA VAL A 11 -6.31 11.05 -4.82
C VAL A 11 -7.35 11.90 -4.14
N SER A 12 -7.11 12.17 -2.86
CA SER A 12 -8.05 12.92 -2.05
C SER A 12 -8.34 14.29 -2.71
N PRO A 13 -9.58 14.81 -2.64
CA PRO A 13 -9.88 16.16 -3.16
C PRO A 13 -8.91 17.26 -2.66
N PRO A 14 -8.43 17.23 -1.40
CA PRO A 14 -7.36 18.12 -0.95
C PRO A 14 -6.04 17.97 -1.72
N PHE A 15 -5.65 16.75 -2.08
CA PHE A 15 -4.45 16.50 -2.88
C PHE A 15 -4.61 17.02 -4.31
N LEU A 16 -5.77 16.82 -4.94
CA LEU A 16 -6.06 17.39 -6.27
C LEU A 16 -6.04 18.92 -6.24
N ALA A 17 -6.63 19.54 -5.21
CA ALA A 17 -6.61 20.99 -5.04
C ALA A 17 -5.18 21.53 -4.83
N PHE A 18 -4.36 20.82 -4.05
CA PHE A 18 -2.94 21.13 -3.88
C PHE A 18 -2.16 21.02 -5.19
N LEU A 19 -2.31 19.91 -5.93
CA LEU A 19 -1.63 19.66 -7.20
C LEU A 19 -2.01 20.73 -8.24
N SER A 20 -3.31 21.03 -8.35
CA SER A 20 -3.83 22.07 -9.22
C SER A 20 -3.24 23.44 -8.88
N GLY A 21 -3.23 23.83 -7.59
CA GLY A 21 -2.66 25.11 -7.17
C GLY A 21 -1.15 25.22 -7.39
N LEU A 22 -0.44 24.10 -7.33
CA LEU A 22 1.00 24.03 -7.58
C LEU A 22 1.32 24.07 -9.09
N LEU A 23 0.57 23.35 -9.92
CA LEU A 23 0.69 23.44 -11.38
C LEU A 23 0.35 24.84 -11.88
N ASP A 24 -0.69 25.44 -11.29
CA ASP A 24 -1.00 26.83 -11.49
C ASP A 24 0.22 27.67 -11.18
N MET A 25 0.79 27.62 -9.95
CA MET A 25 1.99 28.38 -9.51
C MET A 25 3.18 28.28 -10.48
N LEU A 26 3.31 27.14 -11.14
CA LEU A 26 4.37 26.90 -12.09
C LEU A 26 4.01 27.33 -13.52
N ASP A 27 2.89 28.01 -13.76
CA ASP A 27 2.54 28.59 -15.04
C ASP A 27 2.69 30.13 -15.05
N PRO A 28 3.83 30.66 -15.55
CA PRO A 28 4.10 32.08 -15.60
C PRO A 28 3.11 32.86 -16.47
N GLY A 29 2.35 32.20 -17.37
CA GLY A 29 1.30 32.85 -18.15
C GLY A 29 0.11 33.35 -17.31
N LYS A 30 -0.01 32.91 -16.04
CA LYS A 30 -1.09 33.33 -15.14
C LYS A 30 -0.76 34.55 -14.26
N TRP A 31 0.50 34.98 -14.19
CA TRP A 31 0.94 36.15 -13.37
C TRP A 31 1.92 37.09 -14.04
N LEU A 32 2.52 36.71 -15.17
CA LEU A 32 3.17 37.70 -16.02
C LEU A 32 2.12 38.39 -16.89
N ASP A 33 2.33 39.69 -17.10
CA ASP A 33 1.55 40.48 -18.04
C ASP A 33 1.64 39.86 -19.44
N ALA A 34 0.51 39.72 -20.14
CA ALA A 34 0.39 38.95 -21.40
C ALA A 34 1.25 39.48 -22.56
N SER A 35 1.92 40.62 -22.34
CA SER A 35 2.85 41.30 -23.23
C SER A 35 4.29 40.75 -23.16
N VAL A 36 4.61 39.88 -22.19
CA VAL A 36 5.95 39.29 -22.04
C VAL A 36 6.03 37.92 -22.71
N PRO A 37 6.84 37.72 -23.76
CA PRO A 37 6.97 36.42 -24.42
C PRO A 37 7.59 35.41 -23.45
N LEU A 38 6.84 34.34 -23.15
CA LEU A 38 7.29 33.23 -22.32
C LEU A 38 8.32 32.38 -23.07
N LYS A 39 9.58 32.84 -23.14
CA LYS A 39 10.71 31.96 -23.44
C LYS A 39 11.07 31.21 -22.15
N GLY A 40 10.59 29.98 -22.01
CA GLY A 40 10.91 29.15 -20.85
C GLY A 40 10.29 27.75 -20.92
N LYS A 41 10.67 26.91 -19.96
CA LYS A 41 10.12 25.56 -19.76
C LYS A 41 8.58 25.58 -19.66
N SER A 42 7.88 24.49 -19.97
CA SER A 42 6.44 24.36 -19.70
C SER A 42 6.15 24.27 -18.19
N ALA A 43 4.88 24.41 -17.78
CA ALA A 43 4.49 24.25 -16.37
C ALA A 43 4.82 22.83 -15.86
N CYS A 44 4.59 21.80 -16.69
CA CYS A 44 4.96 20.42 -16.40
C CYS A 44 6.48 20.24 -16.23
N GLU A 45 7.29 20.87 -17.07
CA GLU A 45 8.75 20.80 -16.95
C GLU A 45 9.29 21.52 -15.71
N ARG A 46 8.66 22.63 -15.32
CA ARG A 46 8.97 23.30 -14.06
C ARG A 46 8.51 22.48 -12.86
N PHE A 47 7.38 21.78 -12.96
CA PHE A 47 6.90 20.87 -11.92
C PHE A 47 7.87 19.73 -11.71
N ALA A 48 8.26 19.05 -12.80
CA ALA A 48 9.27 18.01 -12.76
C ALA A 48 10.60 18.52 -12.18
N SER A 49 11.04 19.72 -12.57
CA SER A 49 12.27 20.33 -12.03
C SER A 49 12.15 20.63 -10.53
N CYS A 50 10.99 21.09 -10.06
CA CYS A 50 10.71 21.36 -8.65
C CYS A 50 10.69 20.06 -7.82
N CYS A 51 10.02 19.00 -8.32
CA CYS A 51 10.04 17.70 -7.69
C CYS A 51 11.45 17.11 -7.62
N ALA A 52 12.22 17.22 -8.71
CA ALA A 52 13.61 16.75 -8.73
C ALA A 52 14.46 17.46 -7.69
N TRP A 53 14.37 18.80 -7.60
CA TRP A 53 15.05 19.59 -6.57
C TRP A 53 14.60 19.20 -5.16
N LEU A 54 13.29 19.05 -4.91
CA LEU A 54 12.76 18.63 -3.61
C LEU A 54 13.26 17.26 -3.16
N VAL A 55 13.42 16.32 -4.09
CA VAL A 55 13.86 14.95 -3.78
C VAL A 55 15.38 14.86 -3.64
N HIS A 56 16.14 15.58 -4.46
CA HIS A 56 17.60 15.47 -4.49
C HIS A 56 18.33 16.46 -3.59
N ASP A 57 17.89 17.72 -3.58
CA ASP A 57 18.68 18.82 -3.01
C ASP A 57 18.16 19.29 -1.64
N VAL A 58 16.91 18.94 -1.29
CA VAL A 58 16.31 19.31 0.00
C VAL A 58 16.50 18.19 1.01
N ALA A 59 17.23 18.49 2.09
CA ALA A 59 17.42 17.55 3.18
C ALA A 59 16.08 17.16 3.84
N ALA A 60 15.92 15.88 4.17
CA ALA A 60 14.75 15.40 4.88
C ALA A 60 14.62 16.12 6.25
N PRO A 61 13.41 16.58 6.63
CA PRO A 61 13.24 17.29 7.89
C PRO A 61 13.56 16.38 9.11
N PRO A 62 13.97 16.94 10.26
CA PRO A 62 14.08 16.17 11.50
C PRO A 62 12.74 15.57 11.94
N PRO A 63 12.72 14.51 12.77
CA PRO A 63 11.47 13.95 13.30
C PRO A 63 10.65 15.01 14.04
N GLY A 64 9.34 15.03 13.81
CA GLY A 64 8.42 16.03 14.37
C GLY A 64 8.41 17.38 13.63
N VAL A 65 9.22 17.55 12.58
CA VAL A 65 9.30 18.80 11.80
C VAL A 65 8.63 18.62 10.44
N ALA A 66 7.95 19.68 9.99
CA ALA A 66 7.34 19.75 8.66
C ALA A 66 8.14 20.67 7.73
N LEU A 67 8.41 20.19 6.51
CA LEU A 67 8.89 20.96 5.39
C LEU A 67 7.72 21.77 4.82
N HIS A 68 7.91 23.07 4.65
CA HIS A 68 6.89 23.96 4.09
C HIS A 68 7.33 24.57 2.77
N LEU A 69 6.42 24.59 1.79
CA LEU A 69 6.57 25.39 0.58
C LEU A 69 5.92 26.77 0.78
N HIS A 70 6.65 27.80 0.40
CA HIS A 70 6.18 29.18 0.37
C HIS A 70 5.88 29.58 -1.08
N GLY A 71 4.90 30.48 -1.28
CA GLY A 71 4.61 31.06 -2.61
C GLY A 71 3.68 30.24 -3.52
N VAL A 72 3.12 29.13 -3.05
CA VAL A 72 2.19 28.29 -3.82
C VAL A 72 0.76 28.86 -3.72
N HIS A 73 0.38 29.68 -4.71
CA HIS A 73 -0.98 30.13 -5.12
C HIS A 73 -1.31 31.63 -4.94
N PRO A 74 -1.69 32.37 -6.02
CA PRO A 74 -2.07 33.79 -5.93
C PRO A 74 -3.47 34.06 -5.35
N GLN A 75 -4.40 33.10 -5.38
CA GLN A 75 -5.72 33.26 -4.74
C GLN A 75 -5.75 32.75 -3.28
N CYS A 76 -4.59 32.36 -2.74
CA CYS A 76 -4.37 32.08 -1.32
C CYS A 76 -3.53 33.24 -0.77
N SER A 77 -4.16 34.42 -0.74
CA SER A 77 -3.55 35.72 -0.41
C SER A 77 -3.03 35.87 1.03
N ASP A 78 -3.01 34.80 1.82
CA ASP A 78 -2.66 34.87 3.25
C ASP A 78 -1.15 34.69 3.51
N GLY A 79 -0.34 34.42 2.48
CA GLY A 79 1.12 34.27 2.58
C GLY A 79 1.59 33.08 3.42
N LYS A 80 0.66 32.20 3.85
CA LYS A 80 0.95 31.13 4.80
C LYS A 80 1.68 29.96 4.14
N PRO A 81 2.77 29.47 4.76
CA PRO A 81 3.46 28.26 4.31
C PRO A 81 2.52 27.05 4.25
N ARG A 82 2.65 26.24 3.19
CA ARG A 82 1.93 24.96 3.08
C ARG A 82 2.87 23.82 3.45
N PRO A 83 2.52 22.96 4.43
CA PRO A 83 3.33 21.78 4.72
C PRO A 83 3.26 20.83 3.51
N VAL A 84 4.42 20.39 3.03
CA VAL A 84 4.55 19.49 1.87
C VAL A 84 5.03 18.12 2.30
N VAL A 85 5.81 18.05 3.37
CA VAL A 85 6.20 16.80 4.01
C VAL A 85 6.23 17.02 5.51
N THR A 86 5.55 16.18 6.28
CA THR A 86 5.68 16.15 7.74
C THR A 86 6.40 14.87 8.14
N ARG A 87 7.49 14.99 8.91
CA ARG A 87 8.12 13.80 9.50
C ARG A 87 7.54 13.58 10.88
N PHE A 88 7.06 12.38 11.15
CA PHE A 88 6.44 12.05 12.43
C PHE A 88 7.47 11.98 13.56
N PRO A 89 7.06 12.25 14.82
CA PRO A 89 7.93 12.09 15.99
C PRO A 89 8.38 10.64 16.16
N THR A 90 9.60 10.45 16.66
CA THR A 90 10.12 9.15 17.06
C THR A 90 9.52 8.71 18.40
N GLY A 91 8.91 7.52 18.47
CA GLY A 91 8.44 6.91 19.72
C GLY A 91 6.92 6.81 19.89
N GLY A 92 6.14 7.22 18.89
CA GLY A 92 4.69 6.98 18.84
C GLY A 92 4.35 5.64 18.18
N LEU A 93 3.04 5.35 18.10
CA LEU A 93 2.53 4.30 17.21
C LEU A 93 3.02 4.53 15.78
N PRO A 94 3.26 3.46 15.01
CA PRO A 94 3.69 3.57 13.62
C PRO A 94 2.68 4.41 12.86
N HIS A 95 3.16 5.46 12.18
CA HIS A 95 2.30 6.20 11.30
C HIS A 95 1.95 5.32 10.11
N SER A 96 0.66 4.99 9.96
CA SER A 96 0.21 4.14 8.88
C SER A 96 0.19 4.96 7.59
N HIS A 97 1.22 4.81 6.74
CA HIS A 97 1.22 5.39 5.39
C HIS A 97 0.10 4.80 4.51
N VAL A 98 -0.42 3.65 4.91
CA VAL A 98 -1.60 3.00 4.35
C VAL A 98 -2.64 2.82 5.46
N PRO A 99 -3.92 3.18 5.25
CA PRO A 99 -4.94 2.98 6.26
C PRO A 99 -5.14 1.49 6.58
N LEU A 100 -5.00 1.12 7.86
CA LEU A 100 -5.27 -0.24 8.36
C LEU A 100 -6.67 -0.74 7.97
N GLN A 101 -7.63 0.19 7.82
CA GLN A 101 -8.98 -0.08 7.36
C GLN A 101 -9.01 -0.90 6.07
N VAL A 102 -8.05 -0.75 5.16
CA VAL A 102 -8.03 -1.52 3.91
C VAL A 102 -7.88 -3.00 4.18
N LEU A 103 -7.06 -3.41 5.15
CA LEU A 103 -6.95 -4.83 5.53
C LEU A 103 -8.17 -5.28 6.35
N LEU A 104 -8.63 -4.46 7.30
CA LEU A 104 -9.75 -4.78 8.20
C LEU A 104 -11.09 -4.94 7.46
N MET A 105 -11.25 -4.31 6.29
CA MET A 105 -12.45 -4.42 5.45
C MET A 105 -12.42 -5.61 4.47
N ARG A 106 -11.28 -6.33 4.37
CA ARG A 106 -11.08 -7.42 3.39
C ARG A 106 -11.20 -8.80 4.02
N LEU A 107 -10.87 -8.92 5.30
CA LEU A 107 -10.94 -10.16 6.05
C LEU A 107 -11.91 -10.00 7.22
N GLY A 108 -12.65 -11.06 7.53
CA GLY A 108 -13.38 -11.15 8.78
C GLY A 108 -12.41 -11.15 9.97
N VAL A 109 -12.93 -10.90 11.18
CA VAL A 109 -12.10 -10.82 12.38
C VAL A 109 -11.37 -12.15 12.64
N GLY A 110 -12.01 -13.29 12.40
CA GLY A 110 -11.41 -14.61 12.58
C GLY A 110 -10.25 -14.84 11.61
N GLU A 111 -10.46 -14.53 10.34
CA GLU A 111 -9.48 -14.68 9.27
C GLU A 111 -8.28 -13.73 9.46
N LEU A 112 -8.55 -12.50 9.92
CA LEU A 112 -7.52 -11.53 10.27
C LEU A 112 -6.66 -12.02 11.44
N LEU A 113 -7.28 -12.55 12.50
CA LEU A 113 -6.55 -13.11 13.64
C LEU A 113 -5.71 -14.33 13.23
N LEU A 114 -6.24 -15.18 12.34
CA LEU A 114 -5.49 -16.29 11.76
C LEU A 114 -4.29 -15.80 10.94
N LEU A 115 -4.47 -14.77 10.10
CA LEU A 115 -3.39 -14.16 9.34
C LEU A 115 -2.30 -13.62 10.27
N PHE A 116 -2.70 -12.82 11.25
CA PHE A 116 -1.79 -12.22 12.22
C PHE A 116 -1.01 -13.29 12.99
N GLN A 117 -1.70 -14.34 13.42
CA GLN A 117 -1.10 -15.51 14.05
C GLN A 117 -0.08 -16.23 13.16
N GLN A 118 -0.41 -16.49 11.89
CA GLN A 118 0.52 -17.12 10.95
C GLN A 118 1.79 -16.28 10.80
N VAL A 119 1.65 -14.95 10.72
CA VAL A 119 2.80 -14.05 10.65
C VAL A 119 3.62 -14.07 11.94
N LEU A 120 2.99 -14.00 13.12
CA LEU A 120 3.72 -14.07 14.40
C LEU A 120 4.47 -15.38 14.60
N LEU A 121 3.96 -16.48 14.04
CA LEU A 121 4.61 -17.79 14.04
C LEU A 121 5.61 -17.97 12.89
N GLU A 122 5.94 -16.89 12.19
CA GLU A 122 6.88 -16.88 11.07
C GLU A 122 6.52 -17.94 10.01
N GLN A 123 5.22 -18.11 9.73
CA GLN A 123 4.73 -19.00 8.68
C GLN A 123 4.72 -18.30 7.31
N ARG A 124 4.64 -19.08 6.24
CA ARG A 124 4.51 -18.56 4.87
C ARG A 124 3.07 -18.16 4.61
N VAL A 125 2.85 -16.90 4.25
CA VAL A 125 1.53 -16.37 3.96
C VAL A 125 1.48 -15.70 2.59
N VAL A 126 0.46 -16.05 1.80
CA VAL A 126 0.14 -15.41 0.53
C VAL A 126 -1.14 -14.61 0.69
N LEU A 127 -1.09 -13.30 0.47
CA LEU A 127 -2.28 -12.51 0.24
C LEU A 127 -2.63 -12.55 -1.25
N ARG A 128 -3.91 -12.63 -1.60
CA ARG A 128 -4.38 -12.65 -2.98
C ARG A 128 -5.43 -11.58 -3.21
N SER A 129 -5.33 -10.87 -4.32
CA SER A 129 -6.37 -9.94 -4.78
C SER A 129 -6.25 -9.75 -6.28
N SER A 130 -7.36 -9.47 -6.95
CA SER A 130 -7.38 -9.01 -8.33
C SER A 130 -6.75 -7.61 -8.50
N SER A 131 -6.72 -6.81 -7.42
CA SER A 131 -6.17 -5.45 -7.41
C SER A 131 -4.79 -5.39 -6.77
N ALA A 132 -3.78 -5.03 -7.56
CA ALA A 132 -2.41 -4.82 -7.08
C ALA A 132 -2.31 -3.71 -6.01
N LEU A 133 -3.19 -2.70 -6.08
CA LEU A 133 -3.26 -1.64 -5.07
C LEU A 133 -3.75 -2.16 -3.73
N VAL A 134 -4.82 -2.96 -3.73
CA VAL A 134 -5.35 -3.59 -2.51
C VAL A 134 -4.33 -4.55 -1.91
N LEU A 135 -3.68 -5.33 -2.76
CA LEU A 135 -2.64 -6.27 -2.35
C LEU A 135 -1.50 -5.55 -1.62
N THR A 136 -0.94 -4.51 -2.25
CA THR A 136 0.13 -3.69 -1.67
C THR A 136 -0.34 -3.06 -0.35
N ALA A 137 -1.52 -2.44 -0.35
CA ALA A 137 -2.06 -1.79 0.83
C ALA A 137 -2.28 -2.75 2.00
N CYS A 138 -2.80 -3.96 1.75
CA CYS A 138 -3.01 -4.97 2.78
C CYS A 138 -1.70 -5.54 3.31
N CYS A 139 -0.71 -5.78 2.44
CA CYS A 139 0.62 -6.22 2.86
C CYS A 139 1.30 -5.17 3.77
N GLU A 140 1.22 -3.88 3.43
CA GLU A 140 1.78 -2.79 4.25
C GLU A 140 1.03 -2.66 5.59
N ALA A 141 -0.30 -2.70 5.56
CA ALA A 141 -1.13 -2.68 6.77
C ALA A 141 -0.80 -3.84 7.71
N LEU A 142 -0.55 -5.04 7.17
CA LEU A 142 -0.15 -6.22 7.95
C LEU A 142 1.20 -6.03 8.64
N VAL A 143 2.19 -5.47 7.96
CA VAL A 143 3.51 -5.19 8.56
C VAL A 143 3.40 -4.11 9.64
N ILE A 144 2.55 -3.10 9.46
CA ILE A 144 2.26 -2.08 10.49
C ILE A 144 1.67 -2.70 11.74
N LEU A 145 0.78 -3.70 11.61
CA LEU A 145 0.18 -4.41 12.75
C LEU A 145 1.20 -5.18 13.61
N LEU A 146 2.39 -5.47 13.08
CA LEU A 146 3.43 -6.18 13.85
C LEU A 146 4.08 -5.30 14.91
N PHE A 147 3.92 -3.98 14.87
CA PHE A 147 4.55 -3.08 15.82
C PHE A 147 4.35 -3.54 17.29
N PRO A 148 5.42 -3.55 18.11
CA PRO A 148 6.77 -3.03 17.84
C PRO A 148 7.71 -4.02 17.14
N LEU A 149 7.22 -5.20 16.76
CA LEU A 149 7.98 -6.18 16.00
C LEU A 149 8.14 -5.72 14.55
N VAL A 150 9.25 -6.13 13.94
CA VAL A 150 9.55 -5.85 12.53
C VAL A 150 9.74 -7.18 11.84
N TRP A 151 9.07 -7.37 10.71
CA TRP A 151 9.27 -8.55 9.87
C TRP A 151 10.71 -8.61 9.36
N GLN A 152 11.42 -9.71 9.63
CA GLN A 152 12.83 -9.87 9.27
C GLN A 152 13.06 -10.75 8.02
N HIS A 153 12.00 -11.37 7.51
CA HIS A 153 12.09 -12.37 6.45
C HIS A 153 11.69 -11.80 5.07
N GLY A 154 11.56 -12.67 4.07
CA GLY A 154 11.15 -12.25 2.73
C GLY A 154 9.81 -11.51 2.75
N TYR A 155 9.73 -10.40 2.03
CA TYR A 155 8.52 -9.60 1.88
C TYR A 155 8.43 -9.09 0.44
N GLU A 156 7.36 -9.46 -0.25
CA GLU A 156 7.11 -9.01 -1.62
C GLU A 156 5.62 -8.69 -1.81
N THR A 157 5.28 -7.44 -2.07
CA THR A 157 3.89 -6.98 -2.17
C THR A 157 3.16 -7.50 -3.40
N ALA A 158 3.89 -7.84 -4.46
CA ALA A 158 3.33 -8.41 -5.68
C ALA A 158 4.37 -9.28 -6.37
N LEU A 159 4.17 -10.60 -6.32
CA LEU A 159 5.02 -11.57 -7.01
C LEU A 159 4.84 -11.48 -8.51
N SER A 160 5.96 -11.43 -9.22
CA SER A 160 5.97 -11.39 -10.69
C SER A 160 5.71 -12.75 -11.33
N LYS A 161 6.07 -13.87 -10.66
CA LYS A 161 5.93 -15.24 -11.19
C LYS A 161 5.47 -16.23 -10.12
N SER A 162 4.80 -17.30 -10.56
CA SER A 162 4.35 -18.38 -9.68
C SER A 162 5.48 -19.24 -9.13
N SER A 163 6.58 -19.40 -9.88
CA SER A 163 7.78 -20.15 -9.47
C SER A 163 8.42 -19.60 -8.20
N ASP A 164 8.19 -18.33 -7.90
CA ASP A 164 8.81 -17.64 -6.78
C ASP A 164 8.22 -18.12 -5.43
N LEU A 165 7.00 -18.69 -5.44
CA LEU A 165 6.36 -19.31 -4.28
C LEU A 165 6.99 -20.65 -3.89
N THR A 166 7.61 -21.35 -4.85
CA THR A 166 8.08 -22.73 -4.70
C THR A 166 9.62 -22.84 -4.69
N ALA A 167 10.31 -21.78 -5.16
CA ALA A 167 11.75 -21.77 -5.37
C ALA A 167 12.61 -21.77 -4.09
N ASP A 168 12.12 -21.25 -2.96
CA ASP A 168 12.84 -21.31 -1.68
C ASP A 168 12.02 -21.96 -0.57
N ARG A 169 12.25 -23.27 -0.39
CA ARG A 169 11.59 -24.09 0.65
C ARG A 169 12.13 -23.85 2.06
N SER A 170 13.10 -22.97 2.25
CA SER A 170 13.73 -22.72 3.56
C SER A 170 13.35 -21.37 4.19
N ARG A 171 12.89 -20.41 3.38
CA ARG A 171 12.59 -19.06 3.87
C ARG A 171 11.14 -18.88 4.26
N THR A 172 10.91 -18.23 5.39
CA THR A 172 9.63 -17.64 5.75
C THR A 172 9.41 -16.40 4.88
N TRP A 173 8.17 -16.12 4.48
CA TRP A 173 7.87 -14.94 3.69
C TRP A 173 6.40 -14.53 3.78
N ILE A 174 6.17 -13.23 3.59
CA ILE A 174 4.86 -12.64 3.30
C ILE A 174 4.90 -12.25 1.83
N ALA A 175 3.96 -12.73 1.03
CA ALA A 175 3.91 -12.35 -0.37
C ALA A 175 2.49 -12.01 -0.82
N GLY A 176 2.38 -11.06 -1.74
CA GLY A 176 1.16 -10.81 -2.48
C GLY A 176 1.18 -11.53 -3.82
N ARG A 177 0.08 -12.18 -4.21
CA ARG A 177 -0.09 -12.73 -5.55
C ARG A 177 -1.35 -12.17 -6.18
N GLN A 178 -1.19 -11.56 -7.36
CA GLN A 178 -2.35 -11.09 -8.10
C GLN A 178 -3.19 -12.29 -8.56
N ARG A 179 -4.49 -12.16 -8.38
CA ARG A 179 -5.46 -13.17 -8.80
C ARG A 179 -5.51 -13.21 -10.33
N MET A 180 -5.32 -14.40 -10.89
CA MET A 180 -5.62 -14.64 -12.30
C MET A 180 -7.14 -14.74 -12.45
N VAL A 181 -7.75 -13.74 -13.09
CA VAL A 181 -9.17 -13.78 -13.44
C VAL A 181 -9.30 -14.48 -14.79
N VAL A 182 -9.93 -15.66 -14.82
CA VAL A 182 -10.24 -16.35 -16.06
C VAL A 182 -11.69 -16.04 -16.42
N ASP A 183 -11.88 -15.21 -17.44
CA ASP A 183 -13.21 -14.90 -17.97
C ASP A 183 -13.77 -16.11 -18.72
N ILE A 184 -14.81 -16.75 -18.17
CA ILE A 184 -15.58 -17.79 -18.85
C ILE A 184 -16.98 -17.22 -19.08
N GLY A 185 -17.09 -16.36 -20.10
CA GLY A 185 -18.35 -15.72 -20.47
C GLY A 185 -18.83 -14.70 -19.44
N LYS A 186 -20.07 -14.86 -18.92
CA LYS A 186 -20.67 -13.95 -17.91
C LYS A 186 -20.26 -14.27 -16.46
N GLY A 187 -19.36 -15.23 -16.25
CA GLY A 187 -18.87 -15.61 -14.93
C GLY A 187 -17.34 -15.54 -14.86
N ALA A 188 -16.82 -14.94 -13.79
CA ALA A 188 -15.42 -15.04 -13.42
C ALA A 188 -15.26 -16.26 -12.51
N LEU A 189 -14.51 -17.28 -12.96
CA LEU A 189 -14.09 -18.36 -12.08
C LEU A 189 -12.76 -17.99 -11.44
N THR A 190 -12.73 -18.16 -10.13
CA THR A 190 -11.57 -17.82 -9.34
C THR A 190 -11.10 -19.08 -8.66
N CYS A 191 -10.03 -19.68 -9.18
CA CYS A 191 -9.41 -20.80 -8.49
C CYS A 191 -8.64 -20.24 -7.28
N LEU A 192 -9.10 -20.60 -6.08
CA LEU A 192 -8.12 -20.91 -5.04
C LEU A 192 -7.28 -22.06 -5.58
N ASP A 193 -5.98 -22.04 -5.34
CA ASP A 193 -5.11 -23.20 -5.55
C ASP A 193 -5.46 -24.27 -4.48
N GLY A 194 -6.74 -24.68 -4.45
CA GLY A 194 -7.44 -25.38 -3.37
C GLY A 194 -7.13 -26.86 -3.33
N GLY A 195 -5.84 -27.18 -3.37
CA GLY A 195 -5.31 -28.51 -3.16
C GLY A 195 -4.13 -28.47 -2.21
N ASP A 196 -3.85 -29.62 -1.60
CA ASP A 196 -2.64 -29.84 -0.79
C ASP A 196 -1.35 -29.70 -1.62
N LEU A 197 -1.49 -29.57 -2.95
CA LEU A 197 -0.42 -29.43 -3.91
C LEU A 197 -0.39 -28.03 -4.53
N ASP A 198 0.81 -27.50 -4.76
CA ASP A 198 1.06 -26.29 -5.51
C ASP A 198 0.91 -26.50 -7.03
N VAL A 199 1.18 -25.45 -7.81
CA VAL A 199 1.07 -25.45 -9.27
C VAL A 199 1.98 -26.51 -9.93
N ASP A 200 3.06 -26.90 -9.25
CA ASP A 200 4.03 -27.89 -9.71
C ASP A 200 3.71 -29.32 -9.18
N GLY A 201 2.57 -29.50 -8.52
CA GLY A 201 2.16 -30.77 -7.93
C GLY A 201 2.96 -31.16 -6.67
N GLN A 202 3.62 -30.21 -6.01
CA GLN A 202 4.38 -30.41 -4.77
C GLN A 202 3.56 -29.99 -3.55
N PRO A 203 3.85 -30.50 -2.34
CA PRO A 203 3.10 -30.13 -1.14
C PRO A 203 3.12 -28.62 -0.93
N ARG A 204 1.94 -28.02 -0.77
CA ARG A 204 1.81 -26.59 -0.51
C ARG A 204 2.31 -26.28 0.90
N LEU A 205 3.26 -25.35 0.99
CA LEU A 205 3.91 -24.97 2.25
C LEU A 205 3.49 -23.60 2.77
N TYR A 206 2.43 -23.01 2.23
CA TYR A 206 1.96 -21.68 2.57
C TYR A 206 0.44 -21.65 2.81
N SER A 207 0.03 -20.71 3.65
CA SER A 207 -1.38 -20.35 3.87
C SER A 207 -1.77 -19.21 2.92
N SER A 208 -2.95 -19.27 2.31
CA SER A 208 -3.45 -18.29 1.36
C SER A 208 -4.68 -17.56 1.92
N PHE A 209 -4.72 -16.24 1.72
CA PHE A 209 -5.81 -15.37 2.14
C PHE A 209 -6.31 -14.58 0.92
N ASP A 210 -7.54 -14.85 0.47
CA ASP A 210 -8.17 -14.14 -0.64
C ASP A 210 -8.87 -12.88 -0.12
N LEU A 211 -8.31 -11.72 -0.45
CA LEU A 211 -8.78 -10.41 0.01
C LEU A 211 -10.03 -9.93 -0.76
N ASP A 212 -10.35 -10.52 -1.91
CA ASP A 212 -11.52 -10.13 -2.69
C ASP A 212 -12.79 -10.80 -2.15
N VAL A 213 -12.66 -12.05 -1.68
CA VAL A 213 -13.77 -12.88 -1.18
C VAL A 213 -13.77 -13.01 0.34
N GLY A 214 -12.62 -12.83 0.99
CA GLY A 214 -12.45 -13.05 2.43
C GLY A 214 -12.22 -14.52 2.80
N GLU A 215 -11.92 -15.38 1.82
CA GLU A 215 -11.68 -16.81 2.04
C GLU A 215 -10.24 -17.10 2.45
N VAL A 216 -10.07 -18.14 3.26
CA VAL A 216 -8.77 -18.56 3.79
C VAL A 216 -8.54 -20.03 3.51
N ASP A 217 -7.34 -20.34 3.04
CA ASP A 217 -6.90 -21.69 2.73
C ASP A 217 -5.56 -21.95 3.43
N LEU A 218 -5.59 -22.65 4.56
CA LEU A 218 -4.42 -22.82 5.42
C LEU A 218 -3.46 -23.88 4.85
N ALA A 219 -2.17 -23.73 5.14
CA ALA A 219 -1.22 -24.81 4.88
C ALA A 219 -1.64 -26.09 5.64
N PRO A 220 -1.43 -27.29 5.08
CA PRO A 220 -1.81 -28.56 5.73
C PRO A 220 -1.19 -28.74 7.13
N ASN A 221 -0.03 -28.14 7.37
CA ASN A 221 0.72 -28.17 8.62
C ASN A 221 0.78 -26.79 9.32
N ALA A 222 -0.17 -25.89 9.02
CA ALA A 222 -0.21 -24.56 9.60
C ALA A 222 -0.27 -24.63 11.14
N SER A 223 0.79 -24.13 11.78
CA SER A 223 0.85 -24.05 13.24
C SER A 223 -0.18 -23.06 13.77
N ARG A 224 -0.74 -23.33 14.94
CA ARG A 224 -1.66 -22.41 15.62
C ARG A 224 -1.09 -21.90 16.94
N LEU A 225 -1.38 -20.64 17.27
CA LEU A 225 -1.10 -20.14 18.61
C LEU A 225 -1.99 -20.93 19.60
N PRO A 226 -1.49 -21.20 20.81
CA PRO A 226 -2.32 -21.77 21.87
C PRO A 226 -3.49 -20.84 22.20
N ASP A 227 -4.59 -21.40 22.67
CA ASP A 227 -5.74 -20.62 23.14
C ASP A 227 -5.29 -19.60 24.20
N LEU A 228 -5.90 -18.41 24.15
CA LEU A 228 -5.71 -17.41 25.19
C LEU A 228 -6.00 -18.03 26.57
N PRO A 229 -5.13 -17.77 27.57
CA PRO A 229 -5.35 -18.25 28.92
C PRO A 229 -6.73 -17.80 29.43
N PRO A 230 -7.39 -18.59 30.29
CA PRO A 230 -8.70 -18.25 30.83
C PRO A 230 -8.75 -16.89 31.55
N GLN A 231 -7.61 -16.37 32.02
CA GLN A 231 -7.55 -15.07 32.69
C GLN A 231 -7.66 -13.86 31.74
N VAL A 232 -7.54 -14.07 30.43
CA VAL A 232 -7.57 -13.01 29.40
C VAL A 232 -8.90 -12.99 28.63
N LYS A 233 -9.71 -14.06 28.75
CA LYS A 233 -11.06 -14.14 28.15
C LYS A 233 -12.10 -13.51 29.08
#